data_AF-A0A842TJV1-F1
#
_entry.id   AF-A0A842TJV1-F1
#
_cell.length_a   1.000
_cell.length_b   1.000
_cell.length_c   1.000
_cell.angle_alpha   90.00
_cell.angle_beta   90.00
_cell.angle_gamma   90.00
#
_symmetry.space_group_name_H-M   'P 1'
#
loop_
_entity.id
_entity.type
_entity.pdbx_description
1 polymer ?
#
loop_
_entity_poly.entity_id
_entity_poly.type
_entity_poly.pdbx_seq_one_letter_code
_entity_poly.pdbx_strand_id
1 'polypeptide(L)'
;MPELNWKTRFLIIIVTVTIFVMSLVINQILIVSPSKLNEKDPYFFDQNDYYASFYFNNGSYNHEQSLVIQSTYLNNTHSNVCITIDDTIEDYFLVHPDGYVYREKYLTSNYSLFWIFVPNLLTTLGQGLEPGKRYNITDPIGILGEINSNYVLIIDRKGVYWPYEQRFSNLLGAQASFDVTIYNKSDMVKIATATYDQTTGNIEILEGGINQQISLFLYETNFPISRNRINQMWIAWIYGPIIIVLLYLLMRYDWKNKFLSKFHLNSEKRNLTTLLLIGGFLSVIIEMVDIWFYIPLGFLGNILIHTIFTISIGILCYFYRYKLAALFPSILEILFVMAIFLVEGEPYVPHLTAFMGSTITFLWIVFATGKPSTWNEGKTKLGKFLSKFI
;
A
#
# COMPACT_ATOMS: atom_id res chain seq x y z
N MET A 1 16.83 -8.61 -37.20
CA MET A 1 16.56 -8.22 -35.80
C MET A 1 17.89 -7.88 -35.16
N PRO A 2 18.02 -6.76 -34.45
CA PRO A 2 19.20 -6.47 -33.67
C PRO A 2 19.28 -7.46 -32.50
N GLU A 3 20.24 -8.38 -32.57
CA GLU A 3 20.43 -9.38 -31.52
C GLU A 3 21.25 -8.81 -30.35
N LEU A 4 20.68 -8.90 -29.16
CA LEU A 4 21.34 -8.55 -27.90
C LEU A 4 22.04 -9.77 -27.33
N ASN A 5 23.31 -9.60 -26.96
CA ASN A 5 24.05 -10.66 -26.30
C ASN A 5 23.50 -10.91 -24.87
N TRP A 6 23.84 -12.06 -24.28
CA TRP A 6 23.41 -12.43 -22.92
C TRP A 6 23.78 -11.38 -21.86
N LYS A 7 24.97 -10.78 -21.96
CA LYS A 7 25.43 -9.78 -20.98
C LYS A 7 24.55 -8.53 -20.99
N THR A 8 24.15 -8.07 -22.17
CA THR A 8 23.24 -6.91 -22.32
C THR A 8 21.85 -7.23 -21.80
N ARG A 9 21.31 -8.42 -22.09
CA ARG A 9 20.01 -8.86 -21.55
C ARG A 9 20.01 -8.91 -20.02
N PHE A 10 21.05 -9.50 -19.46
CA PHE A 10 21.22 -9.59 -18.01
C PHE A 10 21.39 -8.21 -17.35
N LEU A 11 22.11 -7.30 -18.01
CA LEU A 11 22.21 -5.90 -17.59
C LEU A 11 20.84 -5.22 -17.54
N ILE A 12 20.01 -5.39 -18.58
CA ILE A 12 18.65 -4.83 -18.62
C ILE A 12 17.86 -5.30 -17.40
N ILE A 13 17.84 -6.62 -17.15
CA ILE A 13 17.13 -7.21 -16.01
C ILE A 13 17.66 -6.67 -14.68
N ILE A 14 18.98 -6.67 -14.48
CA ILE A 14 19.60 -6.15 -13.24
C ILE A 14 19.22 -4.70 -13.01
N VAL A 15 19.30 -3.84 -14.04
CA VAL A 15 19.01 -2.41 -13.89
C VAL A 15 17.54 -2.21 -13.53
N THR A 16 16.62 -2.89 -14.22
CA THR A 16 15.19 -2.83 -13.90
C THR A 16 14.90 -3.29 -12.47
N VAL A 17 15.48 -4.43 -12.05
CA VAL A 17 15.34 -4.94 -10.68
C VAL A 17 15.96 -3.99 -9.67
N THR A 18 17.10 -3.37 -9.99
CA THR A 18 17.78 -2.41 -9.09
C THR A 18 16.92 -1.17 -8.88
N ILE A 19 16.20 -0.67 -9.88
CA ILE A 19 15.26 0.45 -9.69
C ILE A 19 14.19 0.08 -8.66
N PHE A 20 13.62 -1.12 -8.76
CA PHE A 20 12.65 -1.63 -7.79
C PHE A 20 13.26 -1.81 -6.40
N VAL A 21 14.37 -2.52 -6.29
CA VAL A 21 15.04 -2.82 -5.01
C VAL A 21 15.53 -1.54 -4.34
N MET A 22 16.12 -0.59 -5.07
CA MET A 22 16.55 0.68 -4.49
C MET A 22 15.38 1.50 -3.99
N SER A 23 14.22 1.45 -4.67
CA SER A 23 13.01 2.09 -4.16
C SER A 23 12.57 1.46 -2.83
N LEU A 24 12.65 0.13 -2.72
CA LEU A 24 12.39 -0.57 -1.46
C LEU A 24 13.43 -0.25 -0.38
N VAL A 25 14.72 -0.21 -0.71
CA VAL A 25 15.80 0.08 0.25
C VAL A 25 15.72 1.53 0.73
N ILE A 26 15.51 2.49 -0.17
CA ILE A 26 15.30 3.89 0.21
C ILE A 26 14.05 4.01 1.08
N ASN A 27 12.98 3.27 0.76
CA ASN A 27 11.81 3.19 1.63
C ASN A 27 12.20 2.66 3.03
N GLN A 28 12.93 1.55 3.12
CA GLN A 28 13.41 1.04 4.41
C GLN A 28 14.30 2.04 5.15
N ILE A 29 15.15 2.79 4.44
CA ILE A 29 15.94 3.85 5.05
C ILE A 29 15.05 4.99 5.54
N LEU A 30 14.01 5.38 4.81
CA LEU A 30 13.07 6.43 5.24
C LEU A 30 12.21 5.99 6.42
N ILE A 31 11.80 4.72 6.46
CA ILE A 31 11.08 4.10 7.59
C ILE A 31 11.99 3.98 8.81
N VAL A 32 13.26 3.62 8.60
CA VAL A 32 14.24 3.39 9.68
C VAL A 32 15.02 4.67 10.04
N SER A 33 14.89 5.74 9.27
CA SER A 33 15.47 7.03 9.60
C SER A 33 14.49 7.78 10.51
N PRO A 34 14.96 8.42 11.59
CA PRO A 34 14.15 9.28 12.45
C PRO A 34 13.82 10.61 11.74
N SER A 35 13.25 10.51 10.53
CA SER A 35 12.79 11.65 9.77
C SER A 35 11.36 11.95 10.17
N LYS A 36 11.01 13.24 10.32
CA LYS A 36 9.64 13.73 10.54
C LYS A 36 8.62 13.25 9.50
N LEU A 37 9.07 12.59 8.43
CA LEU A 37 8.25 12.07 7.35
C LEU A 37 7.74 10.66 7.63
N ASN A 38 8.36 9.85 8.50
CA ASN A 38 7.88 8.54 8.93
C ASN A 38 8.45 8.25 10.33
N GLU A 39 7.68 8.53 11.37
CA GLU A 39 8.07 8.16 12.73
C GLU A 39 8.08 6.63 12.86
N LYS A 40 9.22 6.12 13.34
CA LYS A 40 9.30 4.78 13.90
C LYS A 40 8.40 4.72 15.13
N ASP A 41 7.72 3.60 15.37
CA ASP A 41 7.34 3.27 16.74
C ASP A 41 8.59 3.30 17.63
N PRO A 42 8.48 3.99 18.77
CA PRO A 42 8.05 3.25 19.94
C PRO A 42 6.75 3.75 20.56
N TYR A 43 6.33 4.98 20.24
CA TYR A 43 5.35 5.66 21.06
C TYR A 43 4.33 6.46 20.24
N PHE A 44 3.06 6.18 20.50
CA PHE A 44 1.89 6.82 19.91
C PHE A 44 1.81 8.32 20.19
N PHE A 45 2.43 8.74 21.28
CA PHE A 45 2.38 10.10 21.79
C PHE A 45 3.80 10.61 22.14
N ASP A 46 4.70 10.65 21.16
CA ASP A 46 6.09 11.12 21.33
C ASP A 46 6.26 12.59 20.92
N GLN A 47 6.35 13.49 21.90
CA GLN A 47 6.73 14.91 21.75
C GLN A 47 5.88 15.77 20.81
N ASN A 48 4.82 15.21 20.21
CA ASN A 48 3.90 15.88 19.32
C ASN A 48 2.50 15.93 19.93
N ASP A 49 1.74 16.94 19.50
CA ASP A 49 0.31 17.06 19.80
C ASP A 49 -0.50 16.43 18.66
N TYR A 50 -1.39 15.51 19.01
CA TYR A 50 -2.22 14.80 18.04
C TYR A 50 -3.70 15.10 18.26
N TYR A 51 -4.49 15.03 17.21
CA TYR A 51 -5.93 15.09 17.29
C TYR A 51 -6.61 14.13 16.31
N ALA A 52 -7.79 13.69 16.70
CA ALA A 52 -8.74 12.98 15.85
C ALA A 52 -10.13 13.57 16.08
N SER A 53 -10.79 13.94 15.00
CA SER A 53 -12.12 14.54 15.01
C SER A 53 -13.12 13.65 14.28
N PHE A 54 -14.27 13.47 14.91
CA PHE A 54 -15.27 12.50 14.52
C PHE A 54 -16.64 13.12 14.37
N TYR A 55 -17.39 12.62 13.40
CA TYR A 55 -18.83 12.70 13.39
C TYR A 55 -19.37 11.67 14.37
N PHE A 56 -20.09 12.15 15.39
CA PHE A 56 -20.58 11.34 16.48
C PHE A 56 -22.11 11.40 16.55
N ASN A 57 -22.74 10.25 16.65
CA ASN A 57 -24.15 10.14 16.94
C ASN A 57 -24.34 9.05 18.01
N ASN A 58 -25.07 9.37 19.07
CA ASN A 58 -25.35 8.45 20.17
C ASN A 58 -26.79 7.90 20.14
N GLY A 59 -27.54 8.15 19.07
CA GLY A 59 -28.93 7.75 18.90
C GLY A 59 -29.96 8.57 19.66
N SER A 60 -29.51 9.35 20.65
CA SER A 60 -30.36 10.12 21.54
C SER A 60 -30.54 11.56 21.06
N TYR A 61 -29.56 12.08 20.33
CA TYR A 61 -29.62 13.40 19.72
C TYR A 61 -30.13 13.30 18.28
N ASN A 62 -31.13 14.12 17.93
CA ASN A 62 -31.67 14.21 16.56
C ASN A 62 -30.71 14.90 15.57
N HIS A 63 -29.44 15.07 15.93
CA HIS A 63 -28.41 15.69 15.12
C HIS A 63 -27.06 15.03 15.40
N GLU A 64 -26.18 15.10 14.41
CA GLU A 64 -24.79 14.67 14.51
C GLU A 64 -23.99 15.71 15.31
N GLN A 65 -23.18 15.22 16.25
CA GLN A 65 -22.31 16.01 17.12
C GLN A 65 -20.86 15.88 16.66
N SER A 66 -20.03 16.87 17.01
CA SER A 66 -18.59 16.80 16.81
C SER A 66 -17.94 16.22 18.06
N LEU A 67 -17.20 15.12 17.92
CA LEU A 67 -16.34 14.58 18.97
C LEU A 67 -14.88 14.79 18.59
N VAL A 68 -14.12 15.45 19.47
CA VAL A 68 -12.68 15.70 19.26
C VAL A 68 -11.89 15.08 20.38
N ILE A 69 -10.85 14.35 20.00
CA ILE A 69 -9.86 13.78 20.91
C ILE A 69 -8.56 14.51 20.63
N GLN A 70 -8.01 15.15 21.65
CA GLN A 70 -6.75 15.88 21.52
C GLN A 70 -5.76 15.38 22.56
N SER A 71 -4.60 14.94 22.10
CA SER A 71 -3.45 14.61 22.94
C SER A 71 -2.47 15.77 22.95
N THR A 72 -2.06 16.19 24.14
CA THR A 72 -0.98 17.15 24.37
C THR A 72 0.18 16.47 25.07
N TYR A 73 1.36 16.53 24.47
CA TYR A 73 2.55 15.96 25.08
C TYR A 73 2.92 16.70 26.36
N LEU A 74 3.07 15.96 27.47
CA LEU A 74 3.55 16.54 28.73
C LEU A 74 5.02 16.23 28.98
N ASN A 75 5.40 14.96 28.85
CA ASN A 75 6.76 14.48 29.09
C ASN A 75 6.95 13.04 28.55
N ASN A 76 8.17 12.52 28.65
CA ASN A 76 8.58 11.19 28.16
C ASN A 76 7.84 9.99 28.79
N THR A 77 6.91 10.20 29.72
CA THR A 77 6.18 9.13 30.41
C THR A 77 4.67 9.21 30.21
N HIS A 78 4.14 10.39 29.85
CA HIS A 78 2.70 10.60 29.67
C HIS A 78 2.39 11.75 28.72
N SER A 79 1.28 11.62 28.01
CA SER A 79 0.56 12.71 27.34
C SER A 79 -0.82 12.89 27.97
N ASN A 80 -1.33 14.12 27.95
CA ASN A 80 -2.68 14.42 28.44
C ASN A 80 -3.65 14.38 27.28
N VAL A 81 -4.71 13.60 27.40
CA VAL A 81 -5.76 13.51 26.40
C VAL A 81 -7.01 14.18 26.91
N CYS A 82 -7.55 15.08 26.09
CA CYS A 82 -8.81 15.77 26.28
C CYS A 82 -9.84 15.19 25.31
N ILE A 83 -11.06 14.94 25.80
CA ILE A 83 -12.21 14.59 24.94
C ILE A 83 -13.22 15.72 25.02
N THR A 84 -13.65 16.20 23.86
CA THR A 84 -14.60 17.31 23.71
C THR A 84 -15.77 16.87 22.83
N ILE A 85 -17.00 17.17 23.24
CA ILE A 85 -18.22 16.98 22.43
C ILE A 85 -18.91 18.34 22.27
N ASP A 86 -19.13 18.80 21.03
CA ASP A 86 -19.77 20.08 20.70
C ASP A 86 -19.26 21.26 21.57
N ASP A 87 -17.94 21.38 21.68
CA ASP A 87 -17.22 22.39 22.49
C ASP A 87 -17.27 22.20 24.02
N THR A 88 -17.92 21.16 24.53
CA THR A 88 -17.92 20.79 25.95
C THR A 88 -16.85 19.75 26.24
N ILE A 89 -15.98 20.02 27.22
CA ILE A 89 -14.98 19.05 27.65
C ILE A 89 -15.65 17.99 28.53
N GLU A 90 -15.59 16.74 28.09
CA GLU A 90 -16.19 15.60 28.78
C GLU A 90 -15.22 14.96 29.77
N ASP A 91 -13.96 14.76 29.38
CA ASP A 91 -12.98 14.08 30.24
C ASP A 91 -11.53 14.45 29.91
N TYR A 92 -10.66 14.22 30.91
CA TYR A 92 -9.21 14.24 30.79
C TYR A 92 -8.60 12.98 31.35
N PHE A 93 -7.68 12.37 30.60
CA PHE A 93 -6.93 11.22 31.08
C PHE A 93 -5.50 11.23 30.56
N LEU A 94 -4.62 10.58 31.31
CA LEU A 94 -3.21 10.45 30.94
C LEU A 94 -3.00 9.15 30.18
N VAL A 95 -2.08 9.19 29.22
CA VAL A 95 -1.76 8.05 28.37
C VAL A 95 -0.25 7.88 28.28
N HIS A 96 0.21 6.64 28.43
CA HIS A 96 1.61 6.30 28.25
C HIS A 96 1.98 6.48 26.78
N PRO A 97 3.25 6.80 26.48
CA PRO A 97 3.76 6.81 25.13
C PRO A 97 3.39 5.54 24.32
N ASP A 98 3.31 4.35 24.92
CA ASP A 98 2.84 3.10 24.26
C ASP A 98 1.31 3.01 24.03
N GLY A 99 0.54 4.04 24.37
CA GLY A 99 -0.92 4.08 24.22
C GLY A 99 -1.75 3.55 25.39
N TYR A 100 -1.12 3.00 26.44
CA TYR A 100 -1.84 2.52 27.63
C TYR A 100 -2.40 3.66 28.47
N VAL A 101 -3.63 3.51 28.95
CA VAL A 101 -4.33 4.52 29.75
C VAL A 101 -3.88 4.46 31.21
N TYR A 102 -3.76 5.61 31.86
CA TYR A 102 -3.59 5.71 33.30
C TYR A 102 -4.94 5.82 34.01
N ARG A 103 -5.09 5.13 35.14
CA ARG A 103 -6.23 5.25 36.04
C ARG A 103 -5.74 5.60 37.43
N GLU A 104 -6.24 6.69 38.01
CA GLU A 104 -5.85 7.14 39.36
C GLU A 104 -4.32 7.21 39.56
N LYS A 105 -3.58 7.66 38.52
CA LYS A 105 -2.11 7.75 38.45
C LYS A 105 -1.35 6.44 38.29
N TYR A 106 -2.04 5.30 38.16
CA TYR A 106 -1.41 4.02 37.87
C TYR A 106 -1.56 3.65 36.39
N LEU A 107 -0.46 3.20 35.80
CA LEU A 107 -0.46 2.69 34.43
C LEU A 107 -1.28 1.39 34.37
N THR A 108 -2.29 1.36 33.51
CA THR A 108 -3.09 0.14 33.28
C THR A 108 -2.53 -0.68 32.13
N SER A 109 -3.01 -1.91 31.98
CA SER A 109 -2.76 -2.76 30.80
C SER A 109 -3.85 -2.61 29.74
N ASN A 110 -4.64 -1.52 29.77
CA ASN A 110 -5.74 -1.28 28.85
C ASN A 110 -5.38 -0.12 27.93
N TYR A 111 -5.77 -0.25 26.67
CA TYR A 111 -5.79 0.86 25.73
C TYR A 111 -7.08 1.66 25.87
N SER A 112 -7.14 2.84 25.26
CA SER A 112 -8.42 3.52 25.06
C SER A 112 -9.22 2.82 23.95
N LEU A 113 -10.53 3.00 23.91
CA LEU A 113 -11.33 2.55 22.76
C LEU A 113 -10.90 3.27 21.47
N PHE A 114 -10.34 4.47 21.59
CA PHE A 114 -10.00 5.31 20.43
C PHE A 114 -8.71 4.93 19.73
N TRP A 115 -7.82 4.19 20.39
CA TRP A 115 -6.59 3.69 19.77
C TRP A 115 -6.10 2.42 20.44
N ILE A 116 -5.41 1.57 19.70
CA ILE A 116 -4.64 0.45 20.25
C ILE A 116 -3.22 0.47 19.70
N PHE A 117 -2.26 -0.04 20.47
CA PHE A 117 -0.91 -0.18 19.94
C PHE A 117 -0.87 -1.23 18.83
N VAL A 118 -0.45 -0.77 17.65
CA VAL A 118 -0.21 -1.62 16.49
C VAL A 118 1.29 -1.67 16.27
N PRO A 119 1.94 -2.83 16.49
CA PRO A 119 3.37 -2.92 16.25
C PRO A 119 3.65 -2.70 14.76
N ASN A 120 4.64 -1.86 14.44
CA ASN A 120 5.08 -1.63 13.06
C ASN A 120 5.18 -2.94 12.24
N LEU A 121 4.31 -3.05 11.24
CA LEU A 121 4.13 -4.23 10.41
C LEU A 121 5.39 -4.70 9.69
N LEU A 122 6.26 -3.76 9.33
CA LEU A 122 7.46 -4.04 8.55
C LEU A 122 8.61 -4.54 9.43
N THR A 123 8.62 -4.18 10.71
CA THR A 123 9.61 -4.70 11.69
C THR A 123 9.13 -6.00 12.33
N THR A 124 7.82 -6.16 12.51
CA THR A 124 7.24 -7.34 13.18
C THR A 124 6.69 -8.40 12.23
N LEU A 125 6.81 -8.19 10.91
CA LEU A 125 6.21 -9.04 9.87
C LEU A 125 4.70 -9.24 10.09
N GLY A 126 4.04 -8.26 10.69
CA GLY A 126 2.62 -8.29 11.04
C GLY A 126 2.25 -9.23 12.19
N GLN A 127 3.23 -9.64 12.99
CA GLN A 127 2.98 -10.30 14.27
C GLN A 127 2.16 -9.40 15.18
N GLY A 128 1.12 -9.96 15.76
CA GLY A 128 0.31 -9.24 16.70
C GLY A 128 -0.82 -8.43 16.05
N LEU A 129 -1.23 -8.73 14.83
CA LEU A 129 -2.47 -8.21 14.25
C LEU A 129 -3.33 -9.32 13.64
N GLU A 130 -3.07 -10.58 14.00
CA GLU A 130 -3.75 -11.73 13.41
C GLU A 130 -5.23 -11.79 13.84
N PRO A 131 -6.12 -12.29 12.96
CA PRO A 131 -7.49 -12.62 13.34
C PRO A 131 -7.54 -13.49 14.61
N GLY A 132 -8.41 -13.12 15.54
CA GLY A 132 -8.55 -13.73 16.86
C GLY A 132 -7.68 -13.10 17.97
N LYS A 133 -6.73 -12.23 17.63
CA LYS A 133 -5.93 -11.52 18.65
C LYS A 133 -6.82 -10.59 19.46
N ARG A 134 -6.55 -10.53 20.78
CA ARG A 134 -7.34 -9.79 21.76
C ARG A 134 -6.58 -8.62 22.36
N TYR A 135 -7.29 -7.53 22.58
CA TYR A 135 -6.81 -6.33 23.26
C TYR A 135 -7.79 -5.96 24.38
N ASN A 136 -7.27 -5.55 25.53
CA ASN A 136 -8.09 -4.94 26.57
C ASN A 136 -8.20 -3.45 26.27
N ILE A 137 -9.43 -2.95 26.26
CA ILE A 137 -9.71 -1.52 26.04
C ILE A 137 -10.58 -0.98 27.17
N THR A 138 -10.52 0.32 27.40
CA THR A 138 -11.35 1.08 28.33
C THR A 138 -12.07 2.18 27.56
N ASP A 139 -13.31 2.44 27.94
CA ASP A 139 -14.11 3.56 27.42
C ASP A 139 -14.14 4.70 28.44
N PRO A 140 -13.33 5.76 28.27
CA PRO A 140 -13.17 6.80 29.28
C PRO A 140 -14.46 7.59 29.52
N ILE A 141 -15.25 7.84 28.47
CA ILE A 141 -16.43 8.72 28.51
C ILE A 141 -17.77 7.98 28.45
N GLY A 142 -17.76 6.65 28.33
CA GLY A 142 -18.99 5.86 28.32
C GLY A 142 -19.74 5.94 26.99
N ILE A 143 -19.05 6.01 25.85
CA ILE A 143 -19.70 5.95 24.53
C ILE A 143 -20.44 4.62 24.36
N LEU A 144 -19.82 3.50 24.74
CA LEU A 144 -20.36 2.15 24.53
C LEU A 144 -21.31 1.72 25.64
N GLY A 145 -21.19 2.32 26.83
CA GLY A 145 -21.88 1.91 28.05
C GLY A 145 -21.57 2.83 29.23
N GLU A 146 -21.25 2.27 30.40
CA GLU A 146 -20.90 3.10 31.56
C GLU A 146 -19.50 3.71 31.44
N ILE A 147 -19.34 4.93 31.96
CA ILE A 147 -18.06 5.65 32.04
C ILE A 147 -16.98 4.79 32.68
N ASN A 148 -15.81 4.73 32.05
CA ASN A 148 -14.65 3.93 32.44
C ASN A 148 -14.90 2.41 32.52
N SER A 149 -15.84 1.90 31.72
CA SER A 149 -16.05 0.46 31.52
C SER A 149 -14.92 -0.17 30.70
N ASN A 150 -14.66 -1.45 30.98
CA ASN A 150 -13.62 -2.21 30.28
C ASN A 150 -14.24 -3.22 29.31
N TYR A 151 -13.63 -3.35 28.14
CA TYR A 151 -14.07 -4.22 27.07
C TYR A 151 -12.90 -5.05 26.53
N VAL A 152 -13.25 -6.03 25.69
CA VAL A 152 -12.29 -6.83 24.94
C VAL A 152 -12.53 -6.60 23.45
N LEU A 153 -11.51 -6.12 22.77
CA LEU A 153 -11.47 -5.99 21.32
C LEU A 153 -10.83 -7.24 20.72
N ILE A 154 -11.49 -7.86 19.73
CA ILE A 154 -10.98 -9.02 19.00
C ILE A 154 -10.87 -8.68 17.52
N ILE A 155 -9.69 -8.92 16.93
CA ILE A 155 -9.48 -8.71 15.48
C ILE A 155 -10.23 -9.77 14.70
N ASP A 156 -11.07 -9.36 13.75
CA ASP A 156 -11.82 -10.27 12.89
C ASP A 156 -11.11 -10.49 11.55
N ARG A 157 -10.70 -9.40 10.90
CA ARG A 157 -10.02 -9.45 9.60
C ARG A 157 -9.15 -8.22 9.36
N LYS A 158 -8.17 -8.37 8.47
CA LYS A 158 -7.41 -7.26 7.88
C LYS A 158 -8.01 -6.92 6.52
N GLY A 159 -8.10 -5.64 6.20
CA GLY A 159 -8.67 -5.14 4.96
C GLY A 159 -7.88 -3.96 4.42
N VAL A 160 -8.06 -3.69 3.13
CA VAL A 160 -7.68 -2.41 2.53
C VAL A 160 -8.97 -1.73 2.12
N TYR A 161 -9.25 -0.59 2.75
CA TYR A 161 -10.45 0.19 2.50
C TYR A 161 -10.16 1.40 1.64
N TRP A 162 -11.08 1.71 0.75
CA TRP A 162 -10.85 2.70 -0.29
C TRP A 162 -11.73 3.94 -0.10
N PRO A 163 -11.24 5.13 -0.51
CA PRO A 163 -11.96 6.40 -0.32
C PRO A 163 -13.26 6.53 -1.12
N TYR A 164 -13.54 5.65 -2.07
CA TYR A 164 -14.83 5.64 -2.77
C TYR A 164 -15.92 4.88 -2.00
N GLU A 165 -15.54 4.11 -0.96
CA GLU A 165 -16.52 3.62 0.00
C GLU A 165 -17.02 4.80 0.82
N GLN A 166 -18.33 5.06 0.79
CA GLN A 166 -18.96 6.22 1.44
C GLN A 166 -18.58 6.35 2.93
N ARG A 167 -18.34 5.23 3.61
CA ARG A 167 -17.92 5.16 5.01
C ARG A 167 -16.44 5.51 5.26
N PHE A 168 -15.62 5.54 4.20
CA PHE A 168 -14.19 5.88 4.24
C PHE A 168 -13.86 7.09 3.35
N SER A 169 -14.87 7.81 2.87
CA SER A 169 -14.69 8.91 1.89
C SER A 169 -13.87 10.08 2.40
N ASN A 170 -13.78 10.22 3.71
CA ASN A 170 -13.04 11.29 4.37
C ASN A 170 -11.56 10.95 4.57
N LEU A 171 -11.16 9.71 4.28
CA LEU A 171 -9.78 9.24 4.40
C LEU A 171 -9.11 9.25 3.02
N LEU A 172 -8.11 10.12 2.83
CA LEU A 172 -7.39 10.19 1.56
C LEU A 172 -6.57 8.92 1.32
N GLY A 173 -6.99 8.15 0.33
CA GLY A 173 -6.28 6.98 -0.18
C GLY A 173 -6.65 5.66 0.49
N ALA A 174 -6.13 4.56 -0.06
CA ALA A 174 -6.37 3.22 0.45
C ALA A 174 -5.80 3.08 1.86
N GLN A 175 -6.67 2.85 2.85
CA GLN A 175 -6.27 2.62 4.23
C GLN A 175 -6.09 1.13 4.44
N ALA A 176 -4.89 0.75 4.84
CA ALA A 176 -4.70 -0.57 5.42
C ALA A 176 -5.29 -0.50 6.83
N SER A 177 -6.32 -1.29 7.09
CA SER A 177 -7.07 -1.27 8.35
C SER A 177 -7.37 -2.69 8.81
N PHE A 178 -7.90 -2.81 10.01
CA PHE A 178 -8.42 -4.07 10.52
C PHE A 178 -9.77 -3.86 11.20
N ASP A 179 -10.67 -4.80 10.94
CA ASP A 179 -11.98 -4.84 11.55
C ASP A 179 -11.90 -5.62 12.85
N VAL A 180 -12.67 -5.16 13.82
CA VAL A 180 -12.73 -5.76 15.13
C VAL A 180 -14.16 -5.84 15.63
N THR A 181 -14.39 -6.81 16.50
CA THR A 181 -15.60 -6.89 17.31
C THR A 181 -15.24 -6.60 18.76
N ILE A 182 -16.01 -5.72 19.39
CA ILE A 182 -15.86 -5.32 20.79
C ILE A 182 -16.91 -6.05 21.62
N TYR A 183 -16.44 -6.67 22.69
CA TYR A 183 -17.23 -7.45 23.64
C TYR A 183 -17.17 -6.85 25.03
N ASN A 184 -18.25 -6.96 25.79
CA ASN A 184 -18.20 -6.70 27.22
C ASN A 184 -17.19 -7.65 27.88
N LYS A 185 -16.33 -7.12 28.75
CA LYS A 185 -15.32 -7.94 29.43
C LYS A 185 -15.93 -8.91 30.45
N SER A 186 -17.09 -8.60 31.02
CA SER A 186 -17.70 -9.43 32.08
C SER A 186 -18.42 -10.67 31.54
N ASP A 187 -19.19 -10.53 30.46
CA ASP A 187 -20.07 -11.57 29.93
C ASP A 187 -19.75 -11.99 28.48
N MET A 188 -18.77 -11.34 27.84
CA MET A 188 -18.38 -11.59 26.45
C MET A 188 -19.52 -11.44 25.44
N VAL A 189 -20.54 -10.65 25.75
CA VAL A 189 -21.59 -10.28 24.80
C VAL A 189 -21.06 -9.21 23.85
N LYS A 190 -21.34 -9.36 22.55
CA LYS A 190 -20.97 -8.38 21.53
C LYS A 190 -21.66 -7.05 21.79
N ILE A 191 -20.90 -5.96 21.81
CA ILE A 191 -21.40 -4.60 22.04
C ILE A 191 -21.27 -3.74 20.78
N ALA A 192 -20.14 -3.82 20.08
CA ALA A 192 -19.88 -2.96 18.94
C ALA A 192 -18.97 -3.64 17.91
N THR A 193 -18.90 -3.02 16.74
CA THR A 193 -17.88 -3.29 15.72
C THR A 193 -17.12 -2.02 15.44
N ALA A 194 -15.84 -2.15 15.13
CA ALA A 194 -15.00 -1.01 14.82
C ALA A 194 -14.00 -1.33 13.71
N THR A 195 -13.51 -0.28 13.06
CA THR A 195 -12.41 -0.33 12.10
C THR A 195 -11.28 0.55 12.63
N TYR A 196 -10.06 0.04 12.62
CA TYR A 196 -8.87 0.76 13.07
C TYR A 196 -7.81 0.80 11.97
N ASP A 197 -7.11 1.93 11.84
CA ASP A 197 -5.98 2.08 10.92
C ASP A 197 -4.84 1.15 11.33
N GLN A 198 -4.24 0.45 10.38
CA GLN A 198 -3.23 -0.57 10.63
C GLN A 198 -1.82 0.01 10.87
N THR A 199 -1.63 1.32 10.72
CA THR A 199 -0.32 1.98 10.94
C THR A 199 -0.23 2.60 12.32
N THR A 200 -1.31 3.22 12.75
CA THR A 200 -1.41 3.93 14.02
C THR A 200 -2.28 3.16 15.02
N GLY A 201 -3.26 2.38 14.56
CA GLY A 201 -4.22 1.77 15.45
C GLY A 201 -5.22 2.77 16.00
N ASN A 202 -5.36 3.95 15.39
CA ASN A 202 -6.48 4.86 15.65
C ASN A 202 -7.78 4.28 15.12
N ILE A 203 -8.88 4.55 15.83
CA ILE A 203 -10.21 4.21 15.38
C ILE A 203 -10.61 5.08 14.18
N GLU A 204 -11.17 4.44 13.16
CA GLU A 204 -11.71 5.09 11.95
C GLU A 204 -13.24 5.09 11.99
N ILE A 205 -13.81 3.96 12.40
CA ILE A 205 -15.26 3.74 12.46
C ILE A 205 -15.59 2.98 13.75
N LEU A 206 -16.67 3.37 14.42
CA LEU A 206 -17.32 2.60 15.50
C LEU A 206 -18.83 2.55 15.23
N GLU A 207 -19.42 1.37 15.34
CA GLU A 207 -20.87 1.19 15.23
C GLU A 207 -21.37 0.22 16.32
N GLY A 208 -22.50 0.56 16.94
CA GLY A 208 -23.18 -0.30 17.91
C GLY A 208 -23.39 0.35 19.27
N GLY A 209 -22.80 -0.23 20.32
CA GLY A 209 -23.03 0.11 21.71
C GLY A 209 -24.18 -0.68 22.34
N ILE A 210 -24.33 -0.59 23.68
CA ILE A 210 -25.34 -1.36 24.42
C ILE A 210 -26.77 -1.16 23.86
N ASN A 211 -27.05 0.01 23.29
CA ASN A 211 -28.34 0.35 22.67
C ASN A 211 -28.35 0.30 21.12
N GLN A 212 -27.25 -0.12 20.46
CA GLN A 212 -27.11 -0.23 19.00
C GLN A 212 -27.31 1.05 18.18
N GLN A 213 -27.27 2.23 18.80
CA GLN A 213 -27.51 3.50 18.11
C GLN A 213 -26.29 4.41 18.03
N ILE A 214 -25.12 3.93 18.46
CA ILE A 214 -23.90 4.73 18.42
C ILE A 214 -23.22 4.55 17.07
N SER A 215 -22.83 5.67 16.47
CA SER A 215 -21.93 5.71 15.33
C SER A 215 -20.85 6.79 15.53
N LEU A 216 -19.60 6.42 15.25
CA LEU A 216 -18.45 7.31 15.24
C LEU A 216 -17.75 7.18 13.89
N PHE A 217 -17.55 8.28 13.17
CA PHE A 217 -16.84 8.28 11.89
C PHE A 217 -15.73 9.33 11.90
N LEU A 218 -14.49 8.89 11.68
CA LEU A 218 -13.34 9.77 11.59
C LEU A 218 -13.46 10.66 10.35
N TYR A 219 -13.41 11.98 10.52
CA TYR A 219 -13.42 12.92 9.40
C TYR A 219 -12.11 13.70 9.26
N GLU A 220 -11.40 13.94 10.36
CA GLU A 220 -10.14 14.68 10.31
C GLU A 220 -9.15 14.18 11.36
N THR A 221 -7.86 14.14 11.00
CA THR A 221 -6.79 13.83 11.94
C THR A 221 -5.43 14.29 11.41
N ASN A 222 -4.53 14.65 12.34
CA ASN A 222 -3.11 14.83 12.10
C ASN A 222 -2.24 13.64 12.53
N PHE A 223 -2.84 12.55 13.04
CA PHE A 223 -2.11 11.31 13.26
C PHE A 223 -1.49 10.83 11.94
N PRO A 224 -0.29 10.25 11.96
CA PRO A 224 0.39 9.74 10.77
C PRO A 224 -0.23 8.39 10.34
N ILE A 225 -1.56 8.37 10.13
CA ILE A 225 -2.29 7.24 9.56
C ILE A 225 -1.67 6.87 8.20
N SER A 226 -2.02 5.70 7.65
CA SER A 226 -1.37 5.07 6.50
C SER A 226 -1.38 5.85 5.14
N ARG A 227 -1.45 7.18 5.15
CA ARG A 227 -1.23 8.13 4.03
C ARG A 227 0.20 8.09 3.45
N ASN A 228 1.17 7.55 4.20
CA ASN A 228 2.59 7.80 3.96
C ASN A 228 3.19 7.17 2.68
N ARG A 229 2.42 6.40 1.93
CA ARG A 229 2.94 5.58 0.82
C ARG A 229 2.87 6.27 -0.55
N ILE A 230 2.04 7.31 -0.70
CA ILE A 230 1.93 8.11 -1.94
C ILE A 230 3.19 8.96 -2.18
N ASN A 231 3.78 9.56 -1.13
CA ASN A 231 4.95 10.43 -1.26
C ASN A 231 6.25 9.67 -1.61
N GLN A 232 6.30 8.36 -1.36
CA GLN A 232 7.51 7.55 -1.46
C GLN A 232 7.79 7.04 -2.89
N MET A 233 6.77 6.94 -3.74
CA MET A 233 6.91 6.47 -5.13
C MET A 233 7.56 7.49 -6.05
N TRP A 234 7.51 8.78 -5.70
CA TRP A 234 8.11 9.86 -6.49
C TRP A 234 9.61 9.67 -6.68
N ILE A 235 10.28 9.01 -5.71
CA ILE A 235 11.71 8.68 -5.79
C ILE A 235 11.96 7.68 -6.93
N ALA A 236 11.13 6.66 -7.09
CA ALA A 236 11.23 5.72 -8.22
C ALA A 236 10.98 6.44 -9.56
N TRP A 237 10.00 7.35 -9.59
CA TRP A 237 9.66 8.19 -10.75
C TRP A 237 10.77 9.17 -11.14
N ILE A 238 11.58 9.63 -10.19
CA ILE A 238 12.71 10.53 -10.45
C ILE A 238 13.96 9.71 -10.79
N TYR A 239 14.27 8.70 -9.98
CA TYR A 239 15.52 7.93 -10.06
C TYR A 239 15.55 7.00 -11.28
N GLY A 240 14.44 6.35 -11.62
CA GLY A 240 14.33 5.44 -12.76
C GLY A 240 14.71 6.12 -14.09
N PRO A 241 14.04 7.23 -14.47
CA PRO A 241 14.39 7.98 -15.68
C PRO A 241 15.82 8.50 -15.67
N ILE A 242 16.33 8.98 -14.52
CA ILE A 242 17.72 9.44 -14.39
C ILE A 242 18.69 8.31 -14.71
N ILE A 243 18.53 7.11 -14.13
CA ILE A 243 19.40 5.96 -14.43
C ILE A 243 19.36 5.62 -15.92
N ILE A 244 18.17 5.53 -16.51
CA ILE A 244 18.00 5.15 -17.91
C ILE A 244 18.70 6.16 -18.83
N VAL A 245 18.51 7.46 -18.58
CA VAL A 245 19.15 8.54 -19.35
C VAL A 245 20.67 8.49 -19.17
N LEU A 246 21.17 8.33 -17.95
CA LEU A 246 22.60 8.21 -17.68
C LEU A 246 23.22 7.01 -18.42
N LEU A 247 22.57 5.85 -18.36
CA LEU A 247 23.02 4.66 -19.09
C LEU A 247 23.03 4.90 -20.60
N TYR A 248 22.00 5.55 -21.15
CA TYR A 248 21.97 5.90 -22.57
C TYR A 248 23.10 6.86 -22.98
N LEU A 249 23.33 7.92 -22.21
CA LEU A 249 24.41 8.88 -22.48
C LEU A 249 25.79 8.20 -22.37
N LEU A 250 25.99 7.34 -21.37
CA LEU A 250 27.22 6.57 -21.21
C LEU A 250 27.44 5.60 -22.38
N MET A 251 26.39 4.94 -22.86
CA MET A 251 26.44 4.07 -24.06
C MET A 251 26.72 4.86 -25.36
N ARG A 252 26.36 6.14 -25.41
CA ARG A 252 26.62 7.02 -26.56
C ARG A 252 28.04 7.60 -26.57
N TYR A 253 28.65 7.80 -25.41
CA TYR A 253 30.01 8.37 -25.24
C TYR A 253 31.14 7.35 -25.54
N ASP A 254 30.94 6.52 -26.55
CA ASP A 254 31.42 5.14 -26.71
C ASP A 254 32.94 4.92 -26.91
N TRP A 255 33.85 5.85 -26.60
CA TRP A 255 35.26 5.70 -27.02
C TRP A 255 36.29 5.44 -25.92
N LYS A 256 35.98 5.60 -24.63
CA LYS A 256 36.97 5.39 -23.55
C LYS A 256 36.49 4.57 -22.36
N ASN A 257 35.21 4.19 -22.32
CA ASN A 257 34.66 3.52 -21.14
C ASN A 257 34.90 2.00 -21.19
N LYS A 258 35.92 1.55 -20.44
CA LYS A 258 36.38 0.13 -20.35
C LYS A 258 35.29 -0.84 -19.87
N PHE A 259 34.26 -0.35 -19.19
CA PHE A 259 33.11 -1.16 -18.78
C PHE A 259 32.15 -1.40 -19.95
N LEU A 260 31.80 -0.34 -20.69
CA LEU A 260 30.81 -0.41 -21.78
C LEU A 260 31.36 -0.97 -23.09
N SER A 261 32.68 -0.84 -23.32
CA SER A 261 33.35 -1.42 -24.49
C SER A 261 33.15 -2.94 -24.61
N LYS A 262 32.82 -3.62 -23.51
CA LYS A 262 32.54 -5.06 -23.45
C LYS A 262 31.20 -5.48 -24.05
N PHE A 263 30.27 -4.55 -24.29
CA PHE A 263 28.92 -4.87 -24.78
C PHE A 263 28.77 -4.73 -26.30
N HIS A 264 29.75 -4.11 -27.00
CA HIS A 264 29.80 -3.97 -28.47
C HIS A 264 28.44 -3.57 -29.10
N LEU A 265 27.88 -2.44 -28.66
CA LEU A 265 26.55 -1.99 -29.07
C LEU A 265 26.64 -0.94 -30.18
N ASN A 266 26.07 -1.24 -31.35
CA ASN A 266 25.88 -0.23 -32.41
C ASN A 266 24.68 0.70 -32.07
N SER A 267 24.43 1.71 -32.89
CA SER A 267 23.31 2.66 -32.69
C SER A 267 21.96 1.97 -32.53
N GLU A 268 21.66 0.98 -33.35
CA GLU A 268 20.40 0.23 -33.30
C GLU A 268 20.25 -0.57 -32.00
N LYS A 269 21.29 -1.28 -31.56
CA LYS A 269 21.29 -2.03 -30.30
C LYS A 269 21.21 -1.12 -29.07
N ARG A 270 21.81 0.07 -29.13
CA ARG A 270 21.68 1.09 -28.07
C ARG A 270 20.23 1.55 -27.94
N ASN A 271 19.59 1.89 -29.06
CA ASN A 271 18.19 2.31 -29.06
C ASN A 271 17.27 1.21 -28.53
N LEU A 272 17.45 -0.04 -28.97
CA LEU A 272 16.69 -1.17 -28.45
C LEU A 272 16.93 -1.38 -26.95
N THR A 273 18.18 -1.30 -26.49
CA THR A 273 18.52 -1.46 -25.06
C THR A 273 17.81 -0.40 -24.22
N THR A 274 17.83 0.87 -24.65
CA THR A 274 17.13 1.96 -23.95
C THR A 274 15.62 1.75 -23.94
N LEU A 275 15.02 1.34 -25.06
CA LEU A 275 13.58 1.07 -25.13
C LEU A 275 13.17 -0.07 -24.19
N LEU A 276 13.97 -1.13 -24.10
CA LEU A 276 13.73 -2.23 -23.16
C LEU A 276 13.90 -1.78 -21.71
N LEU A 277 14.88 -0.94 -21.40
CA LEU A 277 15.02 -0.35 -20.06
C LEU A 277 13.80 0.51 -19.68
N ILE A 278 13.29 1.33 -20.61
CA ILE A 278 12.05 2.10 -20.41
C ILE A 278 10.87 1.15 -20.20
N GLY A 279 10.73 0.11 -21.02
CA GLY A 279 9.67 -0.89 -20.90
C GLY A 279 9.70 -1.62 -19.56
N GLY A 280 10.87 -2.01 -19.07
CA GLY A 280 11.02 -2.66 -17.76
C GLY A 280 10.76 -1.70 -16.60
N PHE A 281 11.18 -0.44 -16.71
CA PHE A 281 10.82 0.57 -15.72
C PHE A 281 9.30 0.78 -15.67
N LEU A 282 8.66 0.93 -16.84
CA LEU A 282 7.21 1.09 -16.93
C LEU A 282 6.46 -0.15 -16.40
N SER A 283 6.92 -1.38 -16.68
CA SER A 283 6.28 -2.58 -16.11
C SER A 283 6.33 -2.57 -14.58
N VAL A 284 7.48 -2.22 -13.99
CA VAL A 284 7.61 -2.08 -12.53
C VAL A 284 6.70 -0.97 -11.99
N ILE A 285 6.62 0.17 -12.67
CA ILE A 285 5.76 1.28 -12.26
C ILE A 285 4.29 0.89 -12.37
N ILE A 286 3.90 0.10 -13.36
CA ILE A 286 2.52 -0.35 -13.56
C ILE A 286 2.08 -1.27 -12.42
N GLU A 287 2.90 -2.28 -12.08
CA GLU A 287 2.63 -3.18 -10.94
C GLU A 287 2.52 -2.40 -9.62
N MET A 288 3.28 -1.32 -9.52
CA MET A 288 3.19 -0.35 -8.43
C MET A 288 1.90 0.49 -8.51
N VAL A 289 1.51 0.96 -9.69
CA VAL A 289 0.27 1.70 -9.95
C VAL A 289 -0.96 0.86 -9.61
N ASP A 290 -0.95 -0.44 -9.88
CA ASP A 290 -2.06 -1.35 -9.60
C ASP A 290 -2.43 -1.40 -8.12
N ILE A 291 -1.42 -1.30 -7.25
CA ILE A 291 -1.59 -1.37 -5.80
C ILE A 291 -1.95 0.00 -5.24
N TRP A 292 -1.44 1.09 -5.84
CA TRP A 292 -1.43 2.42 -5.19
C TRP A 292 -2.16 3.54 -5.97
N PHE A 293 -2.16 3.50 -7.31
CA PHE A 293 -2.79 4.51 -8.17
C PHE A 293 -4.20 4.13 -8.63
N TYR A 294 -4.71 2.95 -8.25
CA TYR A 294 -6.14 2.66 -8.29
C TYR A 294 -6.95 3.76 -7.59
N ILE A 295 -6.37 4.43 -6.58
CA ILE A 295 -6.96 5.54 -5.81
C ILE A 295 -7.44 6.72 -6.70
N PRO A 296 -6.58 7.43 -7.45
CA PRO A 296 -7.01 8.54 -8.31
C PRO A 296 -7.61 8.11 -9.65
N LEU A 297 -7.30 6.91 -10.13
CA LEU A 297 -7.62 6.48 -11.50
C LEU A 297 -8.83 5.54 -11.57
N GLY A 298 -9.17 4.89 -10.45
CA GLY A 298 -10.19 3.84 -10.37
C GLY A 298 -9.87 2.63 -11.25
N PHE A 299 -10.83 1.70 -11.32
CA PHE A 299 -10.78 0.54 -12.21
C PHE A 299 -10.47 0.93 -13.66
N LEU A 300 -11.21 1.91 -14.20
CA LEU A 300 -11.13 2.29 -15.60
C LEU A 300 -9.75 2.86 -15.97
N GLY A 301 -9.20 3.73 -15.13
CA GLY A 301 -7.88 4.30 -15.39
C GLY A 301 -6.77 3.28 -15.23
N ASN A 302 -6.95 2.28 -14.35
CA ASN A 302 -5.99 1.19 -14.23
C ASN A 302 -5.98 0.30 -15.48
N ILE A 303 -7.15 -0.14 -15.95
CA ILE A 303 -7.29 -0.88 -17.22
C ILE A 303 -6.71 -0.08 -18.39
N LEU A 304 -6.92 1.23 -18.42
CA LEU A 304 -6.40 2.11 -19.46
C LEU A 304 -4.86 2.13 -19.47
N ILE A 305 -4.21 2.23 -18.31
CA ILE A 305 -2.75 2.20 -18.19
C ILE A 305 -2.17 0.89 -18.73
N HIS A 306 -2.73 -0.24 -18.30
CA HIS A 306 -2.31 -1.57 -18.78
C HIS A 306 -2.51 -1.74 -20.27
N THR A 307 -3.62 -1.23 -20.79
CA THR A 307 -3.91 -1.25 -22.23
C THR A 307 -2.91 -0.40 -23.00
N ILE A 308 -2.63 0.84 -22.54
CA ILE A 308 -1.63 1.71 -23.17
C ILE A 308 -0.25 1.05 -23.17
N PHE A 309 0.15 0.42 -22.06
CA PHE A 309 1.42 -0.28 -21.97
C PHE A 309 1.48 -1.48 -22.92
N THR A 310 0.45 -2.32 -22.92
CA THR A 310 0.33 -3.47 -23.81
C THR A 310 0.40 -3.06 -25.29
N ILE A 311 -0.31 -1.99 -25.67
CA ILE A 311 -0.25 -1.41 -27.02
C ILE A 311 1.16 -0.89 -27.31
N SER A 312 1.80 -0.20 -26.37
CA SER A 312 3.16 0.34 -26.54
C SER A 312 4.19 -0.77 -26.78
N ILE A 313 4.10 -1.86 -26.01
CA ILE A 313 4.91 -3.06 -26.26
C ILE A 313 4.56 -3.67 -27.62
N GLY A 314 3.27 -3.72 -28.00
CA GLY A 314 2.86 -4.23 -29.30
C GLY A 314 3.44 -3.44 -30.48
N ILE A 315 3.49 -2.12 -30.37
CA ILE A 315 4.16 -1.25 -31.34
C ILE A 315 5.65 -1.59 -31.43
N LEU A 316 6.33 -1.76 -30.28
CA LEU A 316 7.73 -2.20 -30.25
C LEU A 316 7.91 -3.57 -30.92
N CYS A 317 7.03 -4.54 -30.64
CA CYS A 317 7.04 -5.84 -31.28
C CYS A 317 6.87 -5.73 -32.79
N TYR A 318 5.95 -4.90 -33.27
CA TYR A 318 5.74 -4.67 -34.70
C TYR A 318 6.98 -4.08 -35.39
N PHE A 319 7.54 -2.98 -34.86
CA PHE A 319 8.70 -2.31 -35.46
C PHE A 319 9.96 -3.18 -35.48
N TYR A 320 10.21 -3.92 -34.40
CA TYR A 320 11.36 -4.82 -34.31
C TYR A 320 11.06 -6.25 -34.81
N ARG A 321 9.87 -6.47 -35.39
CA ARG A 321 9.37 -7.72 -35.98
C ARG A 321 9.25 -8.91 -35.02
N TYR A 322 9.14 -8.66 -33.71
CA TYR A 322 8.83 -9.70 -32.73
C TYR A 322 7.39 -10.20 -32.90
N LYS A 323 7.14 -11.47 -32.53
CA LYS A 323 5.80 -12.05 -32.61
C LYS A 323 4.86 -11.34 -31.63
N LEU A 324 3.72 -10.84 -32.11
CA LEU A 324 2.70 -10.21 -31.26
C LEU A 324 2.10 -11.17 -30.21
N ALA A 325 2.25 -12.49 -30.40
CA ALA A 325 1.89 -13.49 -29.40
C ALA A 325 2.62 -13.29 -28.06
N ALA A 326 3.74 -12.57 -28.05
CA ALA A 326 4.45 -12.11 -26.85
C ALA A 326 3.57 -11.37 -25.84
N LEU A 327 2.56 -10.65 -26.34
CA LEU A 327 1.66 -9.80 -25.55
C LEU A 327 0.60 -10.59 -24.78
N PHE A 328 0.49 -11.89 -25.05
CA PHE A 328 -0.58 -12.72 -24.51
C PHE A 328 -0.69 -12.66 -22.97
N PRO A 329 0.41 -12.68 -22.18
CA PRO A 329 0.32 -12.52 -20.73
C PRO A 329 -0.34 -11.20 -20.30
N SER A 330 0.04 -10.07 -20.91
CA SER A 330 -0.56 -8.77 -20.59
C SER A 330 -2.02 -8.66 -21.02
N ILE A 331 -2.40 -9.28 -22.15
CA ILE A 331 -3.79 -9.33 -22.59
C ILE A 331 -4.63 -10.16 -21.62
N LEU A 332 -4.12 -11.32 -21.18
CA LEU A 332 -4.79 -12.19 -20.23
C LEU A 332 -5.01 -11.50 -18.88
N GLU A 333 -4.04 -10.75 -18.40
CA GLU A 333 -4.15 -9.94 -17.20
C GLU A 333 -5.31 -8.93 -17.30
N ILE A 334 -5.38 -8.15 -18.38
CA ILE A 334 -6.48 -7.19 -18.60
C ILE A 334 -7.83 -7.93 -18.63
N LEU A 335 -7.93 -9.05 -19.36
CA LEU A 335 -9.14 -9.85 -19.44
C LEU A 335 -9.54 -10.45 -18.08
N PHE A 336 -8.57 -10.94 -17.30
CA PHE A 336 -8.79 -11.52 -15.99
C PHE A 336 -9.33 -10.48 -15.01
N VAL A 337 -8.71 -9.30 -14.96
CA VAL A 337 -9.15 -8.20 -14.09
C VAL A 337 -10.56 -7.73 -14.46
N MET A 338 -10.86 -7.59 -15.75
CA MET A 338 -12.22 -7.28 -16.20
C MET A 338 -13.23 -8.38 -15.83
N ALA A 339 -12.86 -9.65 -15.98
CA ALA A 339 -13.75 -10.77 -15.65
C ALA A 339 -14.04 -10.85 -14.15
N ILE A 340 -13.03 -10.68 -13.28
CA ILE A 340 -13.22 -10.66 -11.83
C ILE A 340 -14.10 -9.49 -11.42
N PHE A 341 -13.86 -8.29 -11.96
CA PHE A 341 -14.71 -7.13 -11.70
C PHE A 341 -16.17 -7.38 -12.07
N LEU A 342 -16.43 -8.04 -13.20
CA LEU A 342 -17.80 -8.35 -13.64
C LEU A 342 -18.50 -9.38 -12.75
N VAL A 343 -17.77 -10.24 -12.05
CA VAL A 343 -18.32 -11.33 -11.22
C VAL A 343 -18.47 -10.91 -9.77
N GLU A 344 -17.44 -10.30 -9.18
CA GLU A 344 -17.35 -10.00 -7.75
C GLU A 344 -17.66 -8.52 -7.42
N GLY A 345 -17.62 -7.62 -8.41
CA GLY A 345 -17.64 -6.17 -8.19
C GLY A 345 -16.34 -5.65 -7.55
N GLU A 346 -16.25 -4.33 -7.31
CA GLU A 346 -15.18 -3.77 -6.47
C GLU A 346 -15.41 -4.15 -4.99
N PRO A 347 -14.37 -4.34 -4.15
CA PRO A 347 -12.96 -4.00 -4.34
C PRO A 347 -11.97 -5.17 -4.19
N TYR A 348 -12.43 -6.42 -4.20
CA TYR A 348 -11.61 -7.56 -3.77
C TYR A 348 -10.86 -8.23 -4.94
N VAL A 349 -9.83 -7.57 -5.48
CA VAL A 349 -8.83 -8.26 -6.31
C VAL A 349 -7.51 -8.26 -5.55
N PRO A 350 -6.91 -9.42 -5.23
CA PRO A 350 -5.54 -9.46 -4.73
C PRO A 350 -4.60 -8.98 -5.85
N HIS A 351 -4.33 -7.67 -5.85
CA HIS A 351 -3.65 -6.94 -6.91
C HIS A 351 -2.29 -7.58 -7.25
N LEU A 352 -1.55 -8.07 -6.25
CA LEU A 352 -0.20 -8.62 -6.48
C LEU A 352 -0.17 -9.84 -7.42
N THR A 353 -1.22 -10.67 -7.44
CA THR A 353 -1.27 -11.87 -8.30
C THR A 353 -1.93 -11.61 -9.66
N ALA A 354 -2.77 -10.58 -9.76
CA ALA A 354 -3.52 -10.29 -10.98
C ALA A 354 -2.68 -9.57 -12.05
N PHE A 355 -1.66 -8.80 -11.64
CA PHE A 355 -0.99 -7.83 -12.53
C PHE A 355 0.40 -8.21 -13.04
N MET A 356 0.82 -9.48 -12.91
CA MET A 356 2.16 -9.92 -13.33
C MET A 356 2.36 -10.07 -14.85
N GLY A 357 1.29 -10.00 -15.65
CA GLY A 357 1.35 -10.28 -17.09
C GLY A 357 2.20 -9.26 -17.85
N SER A 358 2.13 -7.98 -17.50
CA SER A 358 2.97 -6.88 -18.01
C SER A 358 4.45 -7.14 -17.78
N THR A 359 4.82 -7.57 -16.57
CA THR A 359 6.20 -7.95 -16.25
C THR A 359 6.65 -9.21 -17.00
N ILE A 360 5.80 -10.23 -17.09
CA ILE A 360 6.10 -11.47 -17.82
C ILE A 360 6.32 -11.20 -19.33
N THR A 361 5.44 -10.40 -19.94
CA THR A 361 5.56 -9.96 -21.34
C THR A 361 6.89 -9.24 -21.57
N PHE A 362 7.25 -8.28 -20.71
CA PHE A 362 8.52 -7.57 -20.78
C PHE A 362 9.72 -8.52 -20.72
N LEU A 363 9.76 -9.40 -19.71
CA LEU A 363 10.85 -10.35 -19.53
C LEU A 363 10.99 -11.25 -20.76
N TRP A 364 9.87 -11.77 -21.28
CA TRP A 364 9.87 -12.59 -22.49
C TRP A 364 10.51 -11.87 -23.67
N ILE A 365 10.20 -10.58 -23.88
CA ILE A 365 10.77 -9.80 -24.99
C ILE A 365 12.27 -9.63 -24.80
N VAL A 366 12.74 -9.30 -23.59
CA VAL A 366 14.17 -9.22 -23.28
C VAL A 366 14.86 -10.55 -23.61
N PHE A 367 14.26 -11.69 -23.28
CA PHE A 367 14.83 -12.99 -23.63
C PHE A 367 14.83 -13.26 -25.14
N ALA A 368 13.73 -12.98 -25.83
CA ALA A 368 13.55 -13.18 -27.26
C ALA A 368 14.54 -12.36 -28.10
N THR A 369 14.95 -11.18 -27.63
CA THR A 369 15.94 -10.32 -28.31
C THR A 369 17.33 -10.95 -28.46
N GLY A 370 17.62 -12.07 -27.79
CA GLY A 370 18.91 -12.75 -27.89
C GLY A 370 18.82 -14.24 -28.24
N LYS A 371 17.74 -14.68 -28.90
CA LYS A 371 17.71 -15.96 -29.60
C LYS A 371 17.82 -15.70 -31.11
N PRO A 372 18.79 -16.31 -31.81
CA PRO A 372 18.74 -16.36 -33.27
C PRO A 372 17.46 -17.09 -33.70
N SER A 373 16.95 -16.78 -34.88
CA SER A 373 15.69 -17.31 -35.46
C SER A 373 15.69 -18.83 -35.74
N THR A 374 16.50 -19.61 -35.02
CA THR A 374 16.74 -21.04 -35.21
C THR A 374 16.26 -21.89 -34.03
N TRP A 375 15.25 -21.42 -33.28
CA TRP A 375 14.49 -22.36 -32.44
C TRP A 375 13.67 -23.23 -33.39
N ASN A 376 14.28 -24.33 -33.82
CA ASN A 376 13.68 -25.35 -34.68
C ASN A 376 12.25 -25.60 -34.22
N GLU A 377 11.29 -25.47 -35.13
CA GLU A 377 9.91 -25.91 -34.89
C GLU A 377 9.96 -27.27 -34.23
N GLY A 378 9.56 -27.35 -32.96
CA GLY A 378 9.59 -28.62 -32.25
C GLY A 378 8.76 -29.63 -33.04
N LYS A 379 9.28 -30.85 -33.26
CA LYS A 379 8.58 -31.87 -34.06
C LYS A 379 7.20 -32.25 -33.47
N THR A 380 6.93 -31.92 -32.21
CA THR A 380 5.68 -32.21 -31.51
C THR A 380 4.64 -31.10 -31.72
N LYS A 381 3.33 -31.43 -31.69
CA LYS A 381 2.24 -30.44 -31.75
C LYS A 381 2.37 -29.36 -30.67
N LEU A 382 2.77 -29.76 -29.46
CA LEU A 382 3.05 -28.82 -28.37
C LEU A 382 4.28 -27.96 -28.66
N GLY A 383 5.35 -28.53 -29.24
CA GLY A 383 6.54 -27.78 -29.66
C GLY A 383 6.24 -26.76 -30.77
N LYS A 384 5.38 -27.10 -31.74
CA LYS A 384 4.88 -26.19 -32.78
C LYS A 384 3.94 -25.12 -32.23
N PHE A 385 3.13 -25.47 -31.24
CA PHE A 385 2.27 -24.51 -30.56
C PHE A 385 3.13 -23.53 -29.76
N LEU A 386 4.02 -24.02 -28.89
CA LEU A 386 4.95 -23.19 -28.11
C LEU A 386 5.88 -22.35 -28.99
N SER A 387 6.32 -22.85 -30.15
CA SER A 387 7.10 -22.08 -31.12
C SER A 387 6.29 -21.02 -31.89
N LYS A 388 4.97 -20.93 -31.68
CA LYS A 388 4.15 -19.78 -32.13
C LYS A 388 4.06 -18.69 -31.05
N PHE A 389 4.25 -19.06 -29.78
CA PHE A 389 4.33 -18.15 -28.62
C PHE A 389 5.75 -17.75 -28.23
N ILE A 390 6.77 -18.25 -28.95
CA ILE A 390 8.22 -17.99 -28.83
C ILE A 390 8.70 -17.59 -30.21
#